data_AF-A0A1U7GPW2-F1
#
_entry.id   AF-A0A1U7GPW2-F1
#
_cell.length_a   1.000
_cell.length_b   1.000
_cell.length_c   1.000
_cell.angle_alpha   90.00
_cell.angle_beta   90.00
_cell.angle_gamma   90.00
#
_symmetry.space_group_name_H-M   'P 1'
#
loop_
_entity.id
_entity.type
_entity.pdbx_description
1 polymer ?
#
loop_
_entity_poly.entity_id
_entity_poly.type
_entity_poly.pdbx_seq_one_letter_code
_entity_poly.pdbx_strand_id
1 'polypeptide(L)'
;MDDHFSAKETFYFTADGCSATTEVLVNIDIDCHGSGSLAGAVAFAEHLRATRFPNLYYEASTNGNGVHGYLVVEKGDLGDDGLNGALIVLDRWLKAELSKGDWDVENVEVMGQAPEFTWGRQKFELKSYKSGQLAKLPREALSRAEELRGTTRLTVQELRKLPVPAAHESGASVVHPAGRATKKTPAVSVSESENRKETSPLSPRVEKKGGSIAGRHFDDAELAKLGTGYSSLAKDLLGQTKLIATGRMVVTEEDLAIFLMILRFFSSNMNADGSLPVARWKEMWAALHGTGDIRRAWCHHRFASIRNFLTGEGWLSWADEEFVVGVYAHDGRYVPGMAAKWKAGEELMAMMETVDVQEVVVGGDPVSEVGGVEAVGAGQDKEREEGRSILYGNNQDDPHLDLPVTEQDDPSIAPTTARSATSTPDLGQSTLFQDLLDSFGIWTPLPKPRFAGYSTGNYRMAA
;
A
#
# COMPACT_ATOMS: atom_id res chain seq x y z
N MET A 1 6.78 -21.71 23.56
CA MET A 1 6.67 -22.50 22.31
C MET A 1 5.88 -23.78 22.50
N ASP A 2 6.01 -24.52 23.60
CA ASP A 2 5.20 -25.73 23.87
C ASP A 2 3.68 -25.51 23.77
N ASP A 3 3.20 -24.33 24.16
CA ASP A 3 1.79 -23.95 24.01
C ASP A 3 1.35 -23.84 22.54
N HIS A 4 2.26 -23.54 21.62
CA HIS A 4 1.98 -23.57 20.18
C HIS A 4 1.70 -24.99 19.69
N PHE A 5 2.60 -25.92 20.01
CA PHE A 5 2.54 -27.30 19.55
C PHE A 5 1.41 -28.10 20.22
N SER A 6 1.05 -27.73 21.45
CA SER A 6 -0.11 -28.28 22.15
C SER A 6 -1.44 -27.60 21.81
N ALA A 7 -1.47 -26.75 20.78
CA ALA A 7 -2.64 -26.01 20.30
C ALA A 7 -3.32 -25.11 21.34
N LYS A 8 -2.61 -24.73 22.41
CA LYS A 8 -3.10 -23.79 23.42
C LYS A 8 -2.96 -22.34 22.99
N GLU A 9 -1.86 -22.02 22.31
CA GLU A 9 -1.58 -20.70 21.76
C GLU A 9 -1.22 -20.79 20.28
N THR A 10 -1.33 -19.66 19.57
CA THR A 10 -0.92 -19.56 18.16
C THR A 10 0.20 -18.55 18.07
N PHE A 11 1.37 -19.03 17.65
CA PHE A 11 2.51 -18.18 17.42
C PHE A 11 2.59 -17.87 15.93
N TYR A 12 3.03 -16.65 15.65
CA TYR A 12 3.15 -16.12 14.30
C TYR A 12 4.59 -15.66 14.06
N PHE A 13 4.96 -15.61 12.79
CA PHE A 13 6.26 -15.13 12.33
C PHE A 13 6.09 -14.22 11.11
N THR A 14 7.16 -13.49 10.79
CA THR A 14 7.37 -12.84 9.49
C THR A 14 8.73 -13.28 8.97
N ALA A 15 8.93 -13.27 7.66
CA ALA A 15 10.26 -13.42 7.09
C ALA A 15 11.19 -12.31 7.62
N ASP A 16 12.47 -12.64 7.78
CA ASP A 16 13.49 -11.63 8.05
C ASP A 16 13.89 -10.92 6.75
N GLY A 17 13.64 -9.62 6.69
CA GLY A 17 14.00 -8.75 5.56
C GLY A 17 15.49 -8.40 5.49
N CYS A 18 16.28 -8.72 6.51
CA CYS A 18 17.71 -8.38 6.56
C CYS A 18 18.49 -9.10 5.45
N SER A 19 19.33 -8.38 4.70
CA SER A 19 20.17 -8.95 3.63
C SER A 19 21.19 -9.99 4.13
N ALA A 20 21.50 -10.03 5.43
CA ALA A 20 22.37 -11.05 6.02
C ALA A 20 21.69 -12.43 6.11
N THR A 21 20.36 -12.47 6.15
CA THR A 21 19.59 -13.70 6.24
C THR A 21 19.33 -14.23 4.84
N THR A 22 20.01 -15.30 4.42
CA THR A 22 19.98 -15.73 3.01
C THR A 22 18.75 -16.55 2.65
N GLU A 23 18.02 -17.06 3.64
CA GLU A 23 16.88 -17.95 3.50
C GLU A 23 15.78 -17.56 4.45
N VAL A 24 14.52 -17.66 4.01
CA VAL A 24 13.36 -17.35 4.85
C VAL A 24 12.26 -18.38 4.64
N LEU A 25 11.56 -18.75 5.72
CA LEU A 25 10.31 -19.51 5.61
C LEU A 25 9.18 -18.61 5.11
N VAL A 26 8.34 -19.14 4.23
CA VAL A 26 7.13 -18.49 3.71
C VAL A 26 5.97 -19.45 3.82
N ASN A 27 4.77 -18.91 4.06
CA ASN A 27 3.55 -19.68 4.21
C ASN A 27 2.61 -19.44 3.02
N ILE A 28 1.99 -20.50 2.51
CA ILE A 28 0.88 -20.47 1.57
C ILE A 28 -0.38 -20.80 2.39
N ASP A 29 -1.26 -19.82 2.58
CA ASP A 29 -2.53 -19.98 3.30
C ASP A 29 -3.62 -20.33 2.28
N ILE A 30 -4.12 -21.56 2.33
CA ILE A 30 -5.21 -22.06 1.47
C ILE A 30 -6.49 -22.00 2.30
N ASP A 31 -7.29 -20.98 2.04
CA ASP A 31 -8.43 -20.61 2.87
C ASP A 31 -9.72 -21.30 2.44
N CYS A 32 -10.51 -21.70 3.43
CA CYS A 32 -11.86 -22.24 3.29
C CYS A 32 -12.77 -21.77 4.44
N HIS A 33 -12.86 -20.45 4.65
CA HIS A 33 -13.52 -19.86 5.83
C HIS A 33 -15.02 -19.63 5.63
N GLY A 34 -15.41 -19.11 4.46
CA GLY A 34 -16.79 -18.87 4.04
C GLY A 34 -17.34 -19.94 3.08
N SER A 35 -16.45 -20.60 2.33
CA SER A 35 -16.77 -21.69 1.39
C SER A 35 -15.57 -22.64 1.27
N GLY A 36 -15.73 -23.76 0.57
CA GLY A 36 -14.66 -24.74 0.43
C GLY A 36 -14.69 -25.85 1.49
N SER A 37 -13.85 -26.86 1.31
CA SER A 37 -13.68 -27.96 2.26
C SER A 37 -12.21 -28.30 2.46
N LEU A 38 -11.92 -28.97 3.58
CA LEU A 38 -10.57 -29.46 3.88
C LEU A 38 -10.07 -30.42 2.80
N ALA A 39 -10.95 -31.25 2.25
CA ALA A 39 -10.59 -32.15 1.14
C ALA A 39 -10.21 -31.36 -0.12
N GLY A 40 -10.92 -30.26 -0.42
CA GLY A 40 -10.57 -29.35 -1.51
C GLY A 40 -9.22 -28.65 -1.29
N ALA A 41 -9.00 -28.11 -0.10
CA ALA A 41 -7.73 -27.46 0.26
C ALA A 41 -6.53 -28.44 0.20
N VAL A 42 -6.70 -29.67 0.70
CA VAL A 42 -5.68 -30.73 0.59
C VAL A 42 -5.44 -31.12 -0.86
N ALA A 43 -6.49 -31.29 -1.67
CA ALA A 43 -6.34 -31.61 -3.09
C ALA A 43 -5.59 -30.51 -3.85
N PHE A 44 -5.84 -29.24 -3.53
CA PHE A 44 -5.10 -28.12 -4.12
C PHE A 44 -3.63 -28.10 -3.66
N ALA A 45 -3.35 -28.34 -2.37
CA ALA A 45 -1.98 -28.45 -1.88
C ALA A 45 -1.20 -29.59 -2.57
N GLU A 46 -1.82 -30.75 -2.76
CA GLU A 46 -1.24 -31.87 -3.50
C GLU A 46 -1.01 -31.56 -4.98
N HIS A 47 -1.92 -30.81 -5.61
CA HIS A 47 -1.70 -30.30 -6.98
C HIS A 47 -0.46 -29.41 -7.06
N LEU A 48 -0.31 -28.47 -6.12
CA LEU A 48 0.88 -27.62 -6.04
C LEU A 48 2.15 -28.46 -5.86
N ARG A 49 2.09 -29.48 -4.99
CA ARG A 49 3.20 -30.41 -4.73
C ARG A 49 3.59 -31.20 -5.98
N ALA A 50 2.61 -31.69 -6.74
CA ALA A 50 2.83 -32.52 -7.92
C ALA A 50 3.33 -31.72 -9.13
N THR A 51 2.95 -30.45 -9.25
CA THR A 51 3.20 -29.67 -10.47
C THR A 51 4.38 -28.71 -10.38
N ARG A 52 4.58 -28.06 -9.22
CA ARG A 52 5.54 -26.96 -9.12
C ARG A 52 6.45 -27.02 -7.89
N PHE A 53 5.96 -27.53 -6.77
CA PHE A 53 6.65 -27.50 -5.49
C PHE A 53 6.91 -28.91 -4.98
N PRO A 54 7.88 -29.63 -5.58
CA PRO A 54 8.20 -30.98 -5.13
C PRO A 54 8.58 -30.94 -3.65
N ASN A 55 8.00 -31.83 -2.86
CA ASN A 55 8.15 -31.91 -1.41
C ASN A 55 7.55 -30.76 -0.61
N LEU A 56 6.58 -30.01 -1.15
CA LEU A 56 5.86 -29.00 -0.37
C LEU A 56 5.32 -29.61 0.93
N TYR A 57 5.87 -29.16 2.06
CA TYR A 57 5.32 -29.44 3.38
C TYR A 57 4.00 -28.68 3.54
N TYR A 58 2.97 -29.36 4.02
CA TYR A 58 1.71 -28.72 4.39
C TYR A 58 1.04 -29.45 5.56
N GLU A 59 0.16 -28.72 6.26
CA GLU A 59 -0.64 -29.21 7.38
C GLU A 59 -2.04 -28.57 7.39
N ALA A 60 -3.00 -29.20 8.06
CA ALA A 60 -4.35 -28.64 8.20
C ALA A 60 -4.31 -27.35 9.03
N SER A 61 -5.12 -26.35 8.66
CA SER A 61 -5.21 -25.10 9.42
C SER A 61 -5.93 -25.34 10.76
N THR A 62 -5.52 -24.63 11.81
CA THR A 62 -5.87 -25.02 13.19
C THR A 62 -7.36 -24.86 13.53
N ASN A 63 -8.07 -23.96 12.85
CA ASN A 63 -9.42 -23.54 13.21
C ASN A 63 -10.41 -23.64 12.05
N GLY A 64 -10.08 -24.37 11.00
CA GLY A 64 -10.90 -24.34 9.79
C GLY A 64 -10.70 -25.50 8.84
N ASN A 65 -11.31 -25.34 7.68
CA ASN A 65 -11.24 -26.27 6.57
C ASN A 65 -10.05 -25.95 5.64
N GLY A 66 -9.11 -25.13 6.07
CA GLY A 66 -7.99 -24.69 5.24
C GLY A 66 -6.74 -25.55 5.40
N VAL A 67 -5.71 -25.23 4.64
CA VAL A 67 -4.39 -25.86 4.69
C VAL A 67 -3.31 -24.78 4.67
N HIS A 68 -2.26 -24.97 5.45
CA HIS A 68 -1.06 -24.15 5.38
C HIS A 68 0.06 -24.93 4.69
N GLY A 69 0.52 -24.44 3.55
CA GLY A 69 1.76 -24.88 2.91
C GLY A 69 2.95 -24.06 3.38
N TYR A 70 4.14 -24.64 3.39
CA TYR A 70 5.36 -23.95 3.81
C TYR A 70 6.50 -24.23 2.85
N LEU A 71 7.21 -23.19 2.43
CA LEU A 71 8.36 -23.26 1.53
C LEU A 71 9.50 -22.38 2.04
N VAL A 72 10.73 -22.73 1.66
CA VAL A 72 11.91 -21.90 1.95
C VAL A 72 12.24 -21.08 0.72
N VAL A 73 12.42 -19.77 0.89
CA VAL A 73 12.88 -18.89 -0.18
C VAL A 73 14.34 -18.52 0.04
N GLU A 74 15.19 -18.91 -0.91
CA GLU A 74 16.59 -18.52 -1.00
C GLU A 74 16.66 -17.12 -1.63
N LYS A 75 16.75 -16.10 -0.77
CA LYS A 75 16.81 -14.69 -1.19
C LYS A 75 18.23 -14.15 -1.37
N GLY A 76 19.24 -14.85 -0.85
CA GLY A 76 20.63 -14.40 -0.89
C GLY A 76 20.79 -13.08 -0.14
N ASP A 77 21.44 -12.10 -0.76
CA ASP A 77 21.69 -10.77 -0.21
C ASP A 77 20.55 -9.76 -0.44
N LEU A 78 19.41 -10.20 -1.01
CA LEU A 78 18.27 -9.34 -1.23
C LEU A 78 17.64 -8.89 0.09
N GLY A 79 17.30 -7.61 0.19
CA GLY A 79 16.51 -7.05 1.29
C GLY A 79 15.03 -7.41 1.22
N ASP A 80 14.28 -6.86 2.16
CA ASP A 80 12.82 -6.86 2.27
C ASP A 80 12.11 -6.52 0.96
N ASP A 81 12.48 -5.43 0.29
CA ASP A 81 11.87 -5.02 -0.97
C ASP A 81 12.00 -6.08 -2.08
N GLY A 82 13.21 -6.65 -2.21
CA GLY A 82 13.53 -7.66 -3.21
C GLY A 82 12.80 -8.99 -2.98
N LEU A 83 12.69 -9.39 -1.71
CA LEU A 83 11.94 -10.56 -1.26
C LEU A 83 10.43 -10.35 -1.46
N ASN A 84 9.86 -9.29 -0.88
CA ASN A 84 8.42 -9.02 -0.93
C ASN A 84 7.91 -8.89 -2.37
N GLY A 85 8.70 -8.27 -3.25
CA GLY A 85 8.40 -8.23 -4.68
C GLY A 85 8.27 -9.63 -5.32
N ALA A 86 9.13 -10.58 -4.94
CA ALA A 86 9.07 -11.96 -5.41
C ALA A 86 7.88 -12.73 -4.82
N LEU A 87 7.55 -12.48 -3.55
CA LEU A 87 6.38 -13.10 -2.91
C LEU A 87 5.05 -12.62 -3.52
N ILE A 88 4.97 -11.37 -3.99
CA ILE A 88 3.82 -10.87 -4.76
C ILE A 88 3.65 -11.64 -6.08
N VAL A 89 4.75 -12.01 -6.74
CA VAL A 89 4.70 -12.82 -7.97
C VAL A 89 4.17 -14.22 -7.66
N LEU A 90 4.66 -14.84 -6.57
CA LEU A 90 4.17 -16.14 -6.10
C LEU A 90 2.67 -16.11 -5.78
N ASP A 91 2.21 -15.10 -5.05
CA ASP A 91 0.79 -14.92 -4.68
C ASP A 91 -0.11 -14.84 -5.92
N ARG A 92 0.28 -14.01 -6.90
CA ARG A 92 -0.48 -13.89 -8.16
C ARG A 92 -0.49 -15.19 -8.95
N TRP A 93 0.64 -15.89 -9.01
CA TRP A 93 0.73 -17.18 -9.69
C TRP A 93 -0.16 -18.23 -9.01
N LEU A 94 -0.16 -18.31 -7.67
CA LEU A 94 -1.01 -19.23 -6.91
C LEU A 94 -2.50 -18.97 -7.17
N LYS A 95 -2.93 -17.70 -7.18
CA LYS A 95 -4.30 -17.31 -7.50
C LYS A 95 -4.69 -17.67 -8.93
N ALA A 96 -3.76 -17.51 -9.87
CA ALA A 96 -3.96 -17.96 -11.26
C ALA A 96 -3.98 -19.48 -11.39
N GLU A 97 -3.23 -20.21 -10.58
CA GLU A 97 -3.24 -21.68 -10.56
C GLU A 97 -4.56 -22.21 -9.96
N LEU A 98 -5.04 -21.56 -8.90
CA LEU A 98 -6.35 -21.81 -8.32
C LEU A 98 -7.46 -21.60 -9.37
N SER A 99 -7.43 -20.53 -10.14
CA SER A 99 -8.49 -20.26 -11.13
C SER A 99 -8.53 -21.22 -12.34
N LYS A 100 -7.49 -22.04 -12.56
CA LYS A 100 -7.45 -23.04 -13.65
C LYS A 100 -8.26 -24.29 -13.38
N GLY A 101 -8.56 -24.59 -12.11
CA GLY A 101 -9.29 -25.79 -11.71
C GLY A 101 -10.59 -25.45 -10.99
N ASP A 102 -11.46 -26.44 -10.89
CA ASP A 102 -12.68 -26.38 -10.08
C ASP A 102 -12.36 -26.90 -8.68
N TRP A 103 -11.57 -26.12 -7.94
CA TRP A 103 -11.15 -26.48 -6.58
C TRP A 103 -12.22 -26.05 -5.58
N ASP A 104 -12.51 -26.91 -4.62
CA ASP A 104 -13.39 -26.58 -3.48
C ASP A 104 -12.60 -25.80 -2.41
N VAL A 105 -12.09 -24.63 -2.82
CA VAL A 105 -11.22 -23.72 -2.06
C VAL A 105 -11.71 -22.29 -2.26
N GLU A 106 -11.78 -21.50 -1.19
CA GLU A 106 -12.24 -20.11 -1.28
C GLU A 106 -11.17 -19.17 -1.83
N ASN A 107 -9.94 -19.28 -1.33
CA ASN A 107 -8.84 -18.41 -1.69
C ASN A 107 -7.48 -19.06 -1.41
N VAL A 108 -6.43 -18.50 -2.00
CA VAL A 108 -5.04 -18.79 -1.65
C VAL A 108 -4.27 -17.48 -1.52
N GLU A 109 -3.46 -17.35 -0.48
CA GLU A 109 -2.65 -16.16 -0.20
C GLU A 109 -1.24 -16.56 0.25
N VAL A 110 -0.24 -15.76 -0.12
CA VAL A 110 1.11 -15.86 0.47
C VAL A 110 1.17 -15.03 1.74
N MET A 111 1.57 -15.65 2.84
CA MET A 111 1.76 -15.03 4.15
C MET A 111 3.25 -15.08 4.55
N GLY A 112 3.63 -14.24 5.50
CA GLY A 112 5.00 -14.21 6.03
C GLY A 112 5.91 -13.20 5.35
N GLN A 113 5.36 -12.21 4.64
CA GLN A 113 6.12 -11.11 4.03
C GLN A 113 6.95 -10.39 5.09
N ALA A 114 8.16 -9.97 4.70
CA ALA A 114 9.07 -9.28 5.59
C ALA A 114 8.55 -7.87 5.94
N PRO A 115 8.83 -7.37 7.16
CA PRO A 115 8.57 -5.98 7.50
C PRO A 115 9.42 -5.05 6.63
N GLU A 116 8.81 -3.94 6.22
CA GLU A 116 9.48 -2.90 5.43
C GLU A 116 9.82 -1.70 6.31
N PHE A 117 11.08 -1.25 6.24
CA PHE A 117 11.58 -0.11 7.00
C PHE A 117 12.13 0.96 6.07
N THR A 118 11.58 2.17 6.15
CA THR A 118 12.16 3.33 5.47
C THR A 118 12.90 4.17 6.49
N TRP A 119 14.22 4.26 6.36
CA TRP A 119 15.06 5.08 7.21
C TRP A 119 15.27 6.47 6.61
N GLY A 120 15.36 7.46 7.50
CA GLY A 120 15.63 8.85 7.19
C GLY A 120 17.12 9.13 7.04
N ARG A 121 17.47 10.43 7.00
CA ARG A 121 18.86 10.85 6.82
C ARG A 121 19.62 10.87 8.14
N GLN A 122 18.92 11.08 9.26
CA GLN A 122 19.54 11.07 10.58
C GLN A 122 19.68 9.62 11.07
N LYS A 123 20.78 9.35 11.78
CA LYS A 123 21.01 8.03 12.38
C LYS A 123 19.83 7.68 13.29
N PHE A 124 19.28 6.48 13.10
CA PHE A 124 18.10 5.97 13.83
C PHE A 124 16.78 6.71 13.55
N GLU A 125 16.71 7.52 12.50
CA GLU A 125 15.45 8.18 12.10
C GLU A 125 14.58 7.22 11.30
N LEU A 126 13.71 6.45 11.95
CA LEU A 126 12.73 5.63 11.23
C LEU A 126 11.61 6.54 10.65
N LYS A 127 11.46 6.58 9.32
CA LYS A 127 10.46 7.40 8.62
C LYS A 127 9.13 6.67 8.47
N SER A 128 9.17 5.41 8.09
CA SER A 128 7.99 4.56 7.97
C SER A 128 8.33 3.11 8.29
N TYR A 129 7.31 2.42 8.78
CA TYR A 129 7.34 1.01 9.11
C TYR A 129 6.06 0.37 8.61
N LYS A 130 6.21 -0.77 7.94
CA LYS A 130 5.12 -1.67 7.58
C LYS A 130 5.48 -3.03 8.17
N SER A 131 4.57 -3.61 8.94
CA SER A 131 4.85 -4.78 9.79
C SER A 131 5.13 -6.09 9.06
N GLY A 132 5.07 -6.10 7.72
CA GLY A 132 4.93 -7.34 6.98
C GLY A 132 3.57 -7.97 7.26
N GLN A 133 3.42 -9.22 6.85
CA GLN A 133 2.20 -9.99 7.04
C GLN A 133 2.52 -11.26 7.82
N LEU A 134 1.80 -11.45 8.91
CA LEU A 134 2.07 -12.52 9.87
C LEU A 134 1.64 -13.87 9.30
N ALA A 135 2.56 -14.83 9.28
CA ALA A 135 2.27 -16.23 9.00
C ALA A 135 2.19 -17.03 10.31
N LYS A 136 1.36 -18.07 10.36
CA LYS A 136 1.31 -18.97 11.52
C LYS A 136 2.48 -19.95 11.45
N LEU A 137 3.14 -20.18 12.59
CA LEU A 137 4.15 -21.23 12.67
C LEU A 137 3.51 -22.62 12.41
N PRO A 138 4.23 -23.56 11.78
CA PRO A 138 3.73 -24.92 11.59
C PRO A 138 3.63 -25.65 12.93
N ARG A 139 2.45 -26.22 13.21
CA ARG A 139 2.16 -26.93 14.46
C ARG A 139 2.69 -28.34 14.48
N GLU A 140 2.80 -28.98 13.33
CA GLU A 140 3.34 -30.33 13.24
C GLU A 140 4.86 -30.32 13.06
N ALA A 141 5.52 -29.14 13.16
CA ALA A 141 6.96 -28.99 12.97
C ALA A 141 7.82 -29.92 13.85
N LEU A 142 7.36 -30.28 15.06
CA LEU A 142 8.10 -31.21 15.92
C LEU A 142 7.92 -32.68 15.53
N SER A 143 6.70 -33.08 15.14
CA SER A 143 6.40 -34.47 14.75
C SER A 143 6.79 -34.79 13.30
N ARG A 144 6.87 -33.77 12.45
CA ARG A 144 7.20 -33.85 11.02
C ARG A 144 8.40 -32.97 10.65
N ALA A 145 9.35 -32.82 11.58
CA ALA A 145 10.52 -31.94 11.43
C ALA A 145 11.34 -32.21 10.15
N GLU A 146 11.58 -33.49 9.83
CA GLU A 146 12.34 -33.87 8.63
C GLU A 146 11.62 -33.50 7.33
N GLU A 147 10.29 -33.61 7.31
CA GLU A 147 9.49 -33.21 6.15
C GLU A 147 9.51 -31.69 5.97
N LEU A 148 9.40 -30.93 7.06
CA LEU A 148 9.51 -29.47 7.02
C LEU A 148 10.92 -29.02 6.59
N ARG A 149 11.99 -29.63 7.11
CA ARG A 149 13.38 -29.37 6.67
C ARG A 149 13.61 -29.71 5.20
N GLY A 150 12.98 -30.77 4.73
CA GLY A 150 13.00 -31.21 3.34
C GLY A 150 11.98 -30.52 2.44
N THR A 151 11.30 -29.47 2.92
CA THR A 151 10.28 -28.79 2.12
C THR A 151 10.88 -28.14 0.86
N THR A 152 10.03 -27.81 -0.11
CA THR A 152 10.43 -27.11 -1.33
C THR A 152 11.23 -25.84 -1.01
N ARG A 153 12.40 -25.72 -1.64
CA ARG A 153 13.25 -24.51 -1.63
C ARG A 153 13.20 -23.86 -3.00
N LEU A 154 13.07 -22.53 -3.03
CA LEU A 154 13.01 -21.75 -4.26
C LEU A 154 13.89 -20.51 -4.15
N THR A 155 14.62 -20.19 -5.21
CA THR A 155 15.30 -18.91 -5.32
C THR A 155 14.33 -17.79 -5.68
N VAL A 156 14.65 -16.55 -5.30
CA VAL A 156 13.90 -15.36 -5.77
C VAL A 156 13.84 -15.28 -7.30
N GLN A 157 14.87 -15.76 -8.01
CA GLN A 157 14.85 -15.79 -9.47
C GLN A 157 13.83 -16.79 -10.03
N GLU A 158 13.66 -17.96 -9.41
CA GLU A 158 12.65 -18.93 -9.80
C GLU A 158 11.23 -18.41 -9.56
N LEU A 159 11.00 -17.73 -8.43
CA LEU A 159 9.73 -17.05 -8.16
C LEU A 159 9.41 -16.01 -9.23
N ARG A 160 10.38 -15.16 -9.59
CA ARG A 160 10.20 -14.13 -10.63
C ARG A 160 9.94 -14.69 -12.04
N LYS A 161 10.32 -15.95 -12.29
CA LYS A 161 10.07 -16.65 -13.56
C LYS A 161 8.73 -17.37 -13.61
N LEU A 162 7.93 -17.32 -12.55
CA LEU A 162 6.59 -17.89 -12.57
C LEU A 162 5.73 -17.18 -13.63
N PRO A 163 4.96 -17.92 -14.44
CA PRO A 163 4.12 -17.33 -15.48
C PRO A 163 2.90 -16.65 -14.83
N VAL A 164 3.04 -15.37 -14.51
CA VAL A 164 1.93 -14.56 -13.99
C VAL A 164 1.13 -14.03 -15.17
N PRO A 165 -0.20 -14.30 -15.25
CA PRO A 165 -1.05 -13.71 -16.27
C PRO A 165 -0.91 -12.20 -16.24
N ALA A 166 -0.87 -11.56 -17.41
CA ALA A 166 -0.81 -10.12 -17.46
C ALA A 166 -2.05 -9.54 -16.75
N ALA A 167 -1.91 -8.41 -16.05
CA ALA A 167 -2.96 -7.86 -15.18
C ALA A 167 -4.31 -7.61 -15.89
N HIS A 168 -4.33 -7.58 -17.22
CA HIS A 168 -5.55 -7.46 -18.03
C HIS A 168 -6.28 -8.79 -18.24
N GLU A 169 -5.58 -9.93 -18.17
CA GLU A 169 -6.17 -11.28 -18.31
C GLU A 169 -6.77 -11.77 -16.99
N SER A 170 -6.31 -11.23 -15.85
CA SER A 170 -6.84 -11.55 -14.53
C SER A 170 -8.17 -10.87 -14.21
N GLY A 171 -9.04 -10.66 -15.20
CA GLY A 171 -10.44 -10.17 -15.03
C GLY A 171 -11.28 -11.03 -14.07
N ALA A 172 -10.69 -12.10 -13.55
CA ALA A 172 -11.12 -12.90 -12.42
C ALA A 172 -11.04 -12.09 -11.10
N SER A 173 -11.95 -11.12 -10.93
CA SER A 173 -12.61 -11.02 -9.64
C SER A 173 -13.48 -12.28 -9.53
N VAL A 174 -12.87 -13.39 -9.11
CA VAL A 174 -13.58 -14.64 -8.88
C VAL A 174 -14.47 -14.44 -7.65
N VAL A 175 -15.62 -13.81 -7.87
CA VAL A 175 -16.75 -13.94 -6.97
C VAL A 175 -17.38 -15.28 -7.33
N HIS A 176 -16.88 -16.37 -6.76
CA HIS A 176 -17.67 -17.59 -6.72
C HIS A 176 -19.00 -17.24 -6.03
N PRO A 177 -20.16 -17.58 -6.60
CA PRO A 177 -21.44 -17.36 -5.93
C PRO A 177 -21.48 -18.24 -4.69
N ALA A 178 -21.16 -17.66 -3.53
CA ALA A 178 -21.31 -18.32 -2.25
C ALA A 178 -22.77 -18.77 -2.11
N GLY A 179 -22.99 -20.09 -2.15
CA GLY A 179 -24.25 -20.72 -1.78
C GLY A 179 -24.61 -20.29 -0.37
N ARG A 180 -25.62 -19.43 -0.25
CA ARG A 180 -25.99 -18.73 0.98
C ARG A 180 -26.61 -19.70 2.00
N ALA A 181 -25.81 -20.29 2.87
CA ALA A 181 -26.29 -20.94 4.09
C ALA A 181 -26.64 -19.86 5.14
N THR A 182 -27.93 -19.68 5.41
CA THR A 182 -28.43 -18.72 6.40
C THR A 182 -28.10 -19.16 7.83
N LYS A 183 -27.14 -18.48 8.48
CA LYS A 183 -26.94 -18.54 9.93
C LYS A 183 -27.46 -17.25 10.59
N LYS A 184 -28.43 -17.42 11.50
CA LYS A 184 -28.96 -16.40 12.41
C LYS A 184 -27.93 -16.10 13.52
N THR A 185 -27.72 -14.83 13.82
CA THR A 185 -27.00 -14.38 15.02
C THR A 185 -27.94 -13.49 15.85
N PRO A 186 -28.06 -13.67 17.18
CA PRO A 186 -28.78 -12.75 18.04
C PRO A 186 -27.86 -11.62 18.54
N ALA A 187 -28.48 -10.46 18.73
CA ALA A 187 -27.87 -9.23 19.20
C ALA A 187 -27.60 -9.25 20.71
N VAL A 188 -26.45 -8.72 21.13
CA VAL A 188 -26.21 -8.27 22.50
C VAL A 188 -25.51 -6.91 22.45
N SER A 189 -26.17 -5.92 23.03
CA SER A 189 -25.74 -4.54 23.25
C SER A 189 -25.00 -4.43 24.59
N VAL A 190 -23.84 -3.76 24.63
CA VAL A 190 -23.27 -3.20 25.87
C VAL A 190 -22.65 -1.82 25.58
N SER A 191 -22.78 -0.99 26.60
CA SER A 191 -22.79 0.47 26.70
C SER A 191 -21.44 1.18 26.70
N GLU A 192 -21.58 2.50 26.54
CA GLU A 192 -20.60 3.60 26.64
C GLU A 192 -19.71 3.57 27.90
N SER A 193 -18.48 4.05 27.73
CA SER A 193 -17.73 4.69 28.80
C SER A 193 -16.83 5.78 28.22
N GLU A 194 -17.14 7.02 28.59
CA GLU A 194 -16.32 8.22 28.43
C GLU A 194 -15.02 8.12 29.24
N ASN A 195 -13.87 8.54 28.71
CA ASN A 195 -12.95 9.37 29.50
C ASN A 195 -11.84 10.09 28.71
N ARG A 196 -11.69 11.37 29.07
CA ARG A 196 -10.49 12.23 29.17
C ARG A 196 -9.55 12.45 27.98
N LYS A 197 -9.68 13.66 27.42
CA LYS A 197 -8.64 14.47 26.76
C LYS A 197 -7.55 14.88 27.76
N GLU A 198 -6.30 14.59 27.45
CA GLU A 198 -5.13 15.33 27.94
C GLU A 198 -4.37 15.91 26.74
N THR A 199 -4.27 17.23 26.71
CA THR A 199 -3.54 18.01 25.70
C THR A 199 -2.19 18.40 26.26
N SER A 200 -1.11 17.97 25.61
CA SER A 200 0.26 18.44 25.88
C SER A 200 0.76 19.37 24.76
N PRO A 201 1.63 20.35 25.08
CA PRO A 201 1.97 21.46 24.20
C PRO A 201 3.00 21.07 23.14
N LEU A 202 2.78 21.53 21.90
CA LEU A 202 3.68 21.35 20.77
C LEU A 202 4.80 22.39 20.78
N SER A 203 6.04 21.95 20.64
CA SER A 203 7.22 22.78 20.37
C SER A 203 7.28 23.23 18.90
N PRO A 204 7.89 24.40 18.60
CA PRO A 204 7.80 25.04 17.29
C PRO A 204 8.60 24.29 16.23
N ARG A 205 7.94 24.00 15.10
CA ARG A 205 8.51 23.31 13.94
C ARG A 205 9.13 24.34 13.01
N VAL A 206 10.42 24.19 12.72
CA VAL A 206 11.15 25.01 11.74
C VAL A 206 10.61 24.70 10.33
N GLU A 207 9.98 25.69 9.71
CA GLU A 207 9.37 25.59 8.39
C GLU A 207 10.44 25.54 7.29
N LYS A 208 10.46 24.44 6.53
CA LYS A 208 11.14 24.41 5.24
C LYS A 208 10.22 25.05 4.21
N LYS A 209 10.73 26.06 3.49
CA LYS A 209 10.06 26.67 2.33
C LYS A 209 9.97 25.66 1.20
N GLY A 210 8.99 24.76 1.26
CA GLY A 210 8.50 24.08 0.07
C GLY A 210 7.80 25.11 -0.81
N GLY A 211 8.00 25.05 -2.13
CA GLY A 211 7.19 25.82 -3.07
C GLY A 211 5.74 25.46 -2.81
N SER A 212 5.03 26.32 -2.09
CA SER A 212 3.66 26.07 -1.70
C SER A 212 2.84 26.05 -2.99
N ILE A 213 2.32 24.88 -3.35
CA ILE A 213 1.13 24.78 -4.21
C ILE A 213 0.00 25.35 -3.34
N ALA A 214 0.02 26.67 -3.15
CA ALA A 214 -1.00 27.38 -2.40
C ALA A 214 -2.28 27.19 -3.21
N GLY A 215 -3.21 26.43 -2.65
CA GLY A 215 -4.32 25.74 -3.32
C GLY A 215 -5.38 26.61 -4.02
N ARG A 216 -5.01 27.68 -4.71
CA ARG A 216 -5.87 28.46 -5.61
C ARG A 216 -5.34 28.41 -7.03
N HIS A 217 -5.25 27.20 -7.57
CA HIS A 217 -4.98 26.99 -9.00
C HIS A 217 -6.26 26.99 -9.85
N PHE A 218 -7.41 26.89 -9.20
CA PHE A 218 -8.73 26.91 -9.82
C PHE A 218 -9.46 28.13 -9.29
N ASP A 219 -10.03 28.93 -10.19
CA ASP A 219 -10.93 30.02 -9.81
C ASP A 219 -12.34 29.48 -9.53
N ASP A 220 -13.20 30.34 -8.97
CA ASP A 220 -14.56 29.96 -8.63
C ASP A 220 -15.37 29.53 -9.86
N ALA A 221 -15.04 30.05 -11.05
CA ALA A 221 -15.71 29.69 -12.30
C ALA A 221 -15.36 28.25 -12.72
N GLU A 222 -14.09 27.87 -12.62
CA GLU A 222 -13.62 26.51 -12.89
C GLU A 222 -14.16 25.52 -11.85
N LEU A 223 -14.17 25.88 -10.57
CA LEU A 223 -14.76 25.06 -9.51
C LEU A 223 -16.27 24.86 -9.68
N ALA A 224 -17.00 25.87 -10.18
CA ALA A 224 -18.43 25.74 -10.45
C ALA A 224 -18.74 24.67 -11.51
N LYS A 225 -17.80 24.40 -12.44
CA LYS A 225 -17.95 23.35 -13.47
C LYS A 225 -17.96 21.94 -12.90
N LEU A 226 -17.46 21.71 -11.68
CA LEU A 226 -17.54 20.40 -11.02
C LEU A 226 -18.98 19.93 -10.84
N GLY A 227 -19.90 20.84 -10.53
CA GLY A 227 -21.32 20.53 -10.32
C GLY A 227 -22.13 20.43 -11.61
N THR A 228 -21.58 20.87 -12.74
CA THR A 228 -22.24 20.90 -14.04
C THR A 228 -21.48 20.06 -15.05
N GLY A 229 -20.60 20.67 -15.85
CA GLY A 229 -20.06 20.01 -17.03
C GLY A 229 -19.08 18.88 -16.74
N TYR A 230 -18.21 18.97 -15.71
CA TYR A 230 -17.36 17.82 -15.34
C TYR A 230 -18.18 16.66 -14.81
N SER A 231 -19.25 16.92 -14.06
CA SER A 231 -20.15 15.86 -13.58
C SER A 231 -20.92 15.22 -14.74
N SER A 232 -21.39 16.00 -15.72
CA SER A 232 -22.04 15.47 -16.92
C SER A 232 -21.08 14.60 -17.73
N LEU A 233 -19.87 15.12 -18.00
CA LEU A 233 -18.85 14.36 -18.73
C LEU A 233 -18.43 13.09 -17.98
N ALA A 234 -18.25 13.15 -16.66
CA ALA A 234 -17.95 11.97 -15.86
C ALA A 234 -19.05 10.90 -15.95
N LYS A 235 -20.32 11.33 -15.92
CA LYS A 235 -21.46 10.44 -16.06
C LYS A 235 -21.52 9.81 -17.46
N ASP A 236 -21.28 10.59 -18.50
CA ASP A 236 -21.26 10.11 -19.89
C ASP A 236 -20.12 9.10 -20.12
N LEU A 237 -18.93 9.39 -19.60
CA LEU A 237 -17.77 8.50 -19.68
C LEU A 237 -17.99 7.20 -18.90
N LEU A 238 -18.56 7.26 -17.70
CA LEU A 238 -18.86 6.06 -16.92
C LEU A 238 -19.98 5.23 -17.55
N GLY A 239 -21.01 5.88 -18.11
CA GLY A 239 -22.19 5.21 -18.64
C GLY A 239 -22.83 4.30 -17.58
N GLN A 240 -22.85 2.99 -17.85
CA GLN A 240 -23.33 1.97 -16.90
C GLN A 240 -22.18 1.27 -16.13
N THR A 241 -20.93 1.62 -16.43
CA THR A 241 -19.75 0.97 -15.86
C THR A 241 -19.58 1.35 -14.41
N LYS A 242 -19.63 0.33 -13.53
CA LYS A 242 -19.34 0.51 -12.11
C LYS A 242 -17.87 0.21 -11.83
N LEU A 243 -17.09 1.26 -11.57
CA LEU A 243 -15.68 1.13 -11.22
C LEU A 243 -15.51 0.79 -9.72
N ILE A 244 -14.92 -0.37 -9.45
CA ILE A 244 -14.59 -0.83 -8.09
C ILE A 244 -13.07 -0.84 -7.95
N ALA A 245 -12.58 -0.03 -7.02
CA ALA A 245 -11.19 0.03 -6.65
C ALA A 245 -10.82 -1.06 -5.64
N THR A 246 -9.51 -1.32 -5.48
CA THR A 246 -8.99 -2.24 -4.46
C THR A 246 -9.52 -1.86 -3.07
N GLY A 247 -9.89 -2.86 -2.26
CA GLY A 247 -10.50 -2.63 -0.94
C GLY A 247 -12.01 -2.36 -0.97
N ARG A 248 -12.71 -2.79 -2.04
CA ARG A 248 -14.17 -2.63 -2.23
C ARG A 248 -14.64 -1.17 -2.25
N MET A 249 -13.73 -0.23 -2.51
CA MET A 249 -14.08 1.18 -2.65
C MET A 249 -14.72 1.40 -4.01
N VAL A 250 -15.87 2.06 -4.07
CA VAL A 250 -16.55 2.38 -5.33
C VAL A 250 -16.12 3.78 -5.77
N VAL A 251 -15.74 3.93 -7.03
CA VAL A 251 -15.50 5.22 -7.67
C VAL A 251 -16.85 5.82 -8.03
N THR A 252 -17.12 7.05 -7.61
CA THR A 252 -18.35 7.79 -7.94
C THR A 252 -18.16 8.70 -9.15
N GLU A 253 -19.27 9.20 -9.71
CA GLU A 253 -19.25 10.27 -10.72
C GLU A 253 -18.47 11.50 -10.22
N GLU A 254 -18.68 11.89 -8.95
CA GLU A 254 -17.94 12.98 -8.31
C GLU A 254 -16.42 12.73 -8.27
N ASP A 255 -15.99 11.49 -8.01
CA ASP A 255 -14.57 11.14 -8.00
C ASP A 255 -13.93 11.30 -9.38
N LEU A 256 -14.65 10.91 -10.43
CA LEU A 256 -14.19 11.08 -11.81
C LEU A 256 -14.24 12.55 -12.24
N ALA A 257 -15.26 13.32 -11.87
CA ALA A 257 -15.36 14.75 -12.18
C ALA A 257 -14.19 15.55 -11.58
N ILE A 258 -13.85 15.29 -10.30
CA ILE A 258 -12.68 15.88 -9.64
C ILE A 258 -11.40 15.49 -10.38
N PHE A 259 -11.28 14.21 -10.77
CA PHE A 259 -10.12 13.74 -11.53
C PHE A 259 -9.98 14.46 -12.86
N LEU A 260 -11.06 14.64 -13.63
CA LEU A 260 -11.06 15.30 -14.94
C LEU A 260 -10.66 16.78 -14.83
N MET A 261 -11.20 17.51 -13.85
CA MET A 261 -10.81 18.90 -13.60
C MET A 261 -9.29 19.03 -13.32
N ILE A 262 -8.77 18.18 -12.44
CA ILE A 262 -7.33 18.17 -12.12
C ILE A 262 -6.50 17.70 -13.33
N LEU A 263 -7.00 16.74 -14.11
CA LEU A 263 -6.35 16.24 -15.32
C LEU A 263 -6.20 17.34 -16.37
N ARG A 264 -7.25 18.14 -16.62
CA ARG A 264 -7.22 19.27 -17.55
C ARG A 264 -6.12 20.24 -17.15
N PHE A 265 -6.11 20.65 -15.89
CA PHE A 265 -5.09 21.56 -15.36
C PHE A 265 -3.68 21.01 -15.57
N PHE A 266 -3.43 19.74 -15.24
CA PHE A 266 -2.10 19.14 -15.40
C PHE A 266 -1.70 18.87 -16.84
N SER A 267 -2.65 18.57 -17.73
CA SER A 267 -2.38 18.40 -19.16
C SER A 267 -1.96 19.71 -19.81
N SER A 268 -2.51 20.84 -19.35
CA SER A 268 -2.11 22.19 -19.79
C SER A 268 -0.88 22.73 -19.06
N ASN A 269 -0.55 22.19 -17.88
CA ASN A 269 0.53 22.66 -17.01
C ASN A 269 1.47 21.51 -16.62
N MET A 270 1.90 20.73 -17.61
CA MET A 270 2.84 19.63 -17.43
C MET A 270 4.17 20.15 -16.89
N ASN A 271 4.90 19.28 -16.18
CA ASN A 271 6.29 19.58 -15.83
C ASN A 271 7.12 19.75 -17.11
N ALA A 272 8.25 20.46 -17.02
CA ALA A 272 9.12 20.71 -18.18
C ALA A 272 9.64 19.41 -18.85
N ASP A 273 9.72 18.32 -18.09
CA ASP A 273 10.13 16.99 -18.55
C ASP A 273 8.97 16.11 -19.07
N GLY A 274 7.75 16.66 -19.07
CA GLY A 274 6.51 15.96 -19.43
C GLY A 274 6.01 14.98 -18.36
N SER A 275 6.58 14.97 -17.14
CA SER A 275 6.11 14.09 -16.08
C SER A 275 4.83 14.60 -15.41
N LEU A 276 3.98 13.68 -14.96
CA LEU A 276 2.85 13.94 -14.06
C LEU A 276 2.94 13.06 -12.80
N PRO A 277 3.77 13.45 -11.81
CA PRO A 277 3.96 12.64 -10.61
C PRO A 277 2.66 12.51 -9.80
N VAL A 278 2.37 11.30 -9.31
CA VAL A 278 1.22 11.01 -8.43
C VAL A 278 1.26 11.85 -7.14
N ALA A 279 2.44 12.23 -6.68
CA ALA A 279 2.60 13.14 -5.54
C ALA A 279 1.93 14.51 -5.79
N ARG A 280 2.09 15.07 -7.01
CA ARG A 280 1.50 16.36 -7.40
C ARG A 280 -0.04 16.27 -7.43
N TRP A 281 -0.57 15.14 -7.89
CA TRP A 281 -2.00 14.83 -7.83
C TRP A 281 -2.54 14.77 -6.40
N LYS A 282 -1.86 14.01 -5.53
CA LYS A 282 -2.23 13.88 -4.12
C LYS A 282 -2.25 15.24 -3.41
N GLU A 283 -1.22 16.06 -3.63
CA GLU A 283 -1.12 17.38 -3.01
C GLU A 283 -2.22 18.32 -3.49
N MET A 284 -2.46 18.42 -4.80
CA MET A 284 -3.53 19.27 -5.34
C MET A 284 -4.92 18.84 -4.84
N TRP A 285 -5.21 17.54 -4.90
CA TRP A 285 -6.49 17.00 -4.43
C TRP A 285 -6.67 17.22 -2.92
N ALA A 286 -5.64 16.96 -2.13
CA ALA A 286 -5.69 17.19 -0.68
C ALA A 286 -5.86 18.68 -0.33
N ALA A 287 -5.25 19.59 -1.10
CA ALA A 287 -5.41 21.03 -0.93
C ALA A 287 -6.86 21.46 -1.18
N LEU A 288 -7.44 21.08 -2.32
CA LEU A 288 -8.85 21.36 -2.67
C LEU A 288 -9.84 20.80 -1.62
N HIS A 289 -9.57 19.61 -1.10
CA HIS A 289 -10.39 19.04 -0.04
C HIS A 289 -10.22 19.79 1.29
N GLY A 290 -8.99 20.21 1.61
CA GLY A 290 -8.68 20.95 2.83
C GLY A 290 -9.29 22.35 2.88
N THR A 291 -9.45 22.99 1.71
CA THR A 291 -10.14 24.29 1.56
C THR A 291 -11.66 24.14 1.50
N GLY A 292 -12.17 22.92 1.29
CA GLY A 292 -13.60 22.64 1.17
C GLY A 292 -14.16 22.82 -0.24
N ASP A 293 -13.30 23.06 -1.24
CA ASP A 293 -13.69 23.23 -2.64
C ASP A 293 -14.22 21.93 -3.25
N ILE A 294 -13.75 20.78 -2.74
CA ILE A 294 -14.26 19.45 -3.07
C ILE A 294 -14.58 18.66 -1.80
N ARG A 295 -15.59 17.79 -1.86
CA ARG A 295 -16.04 17.01 -0.69
C ARG A 295 -15.31 15.69 -0.51
N ARG A 296 -14.63 15.22 -1.55
CA ARG A 296 -14.02 13.89 -1.60
C ARG A 296 -12.53 13.99 -1.29
N ALA A 297 -12.11 13.42 -0.16
CA ALA A 297 -10.69 13.30 0.17
C ALA A 297 -9.95 12.39 -0.82
N TRP A 298 -8.65 12.67 -1.01
CA TRP A 298 -7.75 11.86 -1.83
C TRP A 298 -7.80 10.38 -1.42
N CYS A 299 -7.88 9.51 -2.42
CA CYS A 299 -7.76 8.07 -2.24
C CYS A 299 -6.96 7.48 -3.41
N HIS A 300 -5.79 6.94 -3.10
CA HIS A 300 -4.88 6.38 -4.11
C HIS A 300 -5.55 5.26 -4.93
N HIS A 301 -6.38 4.42 -4.31
CA HIS A 301 -7.06 3.33 -5.01
C HIS A 301 -8.10 3.84 -6.01
N ARG A 302 -8.93 4.84 -5.64
CA ARG A 302 -9.88 5.48 -6.57
C ARG A 302 -9.16 6.15 -7.72
N PHE A 303 -8.10 6.91 -7.42
CA PHE A 303 -7.25 7.55 -8.42
C PHE A 303 -6.68 6.53 -9.43
N ALA A 304 -6.08 5.44 -8.94
CA ALA A 304 -5.50 4.41 -9.79
C ALA A 304 -6.57 3.73 -10.67
N SER A 305 -7.74 3.43 -10.10
CA SER A 305 -8.86 2.85 -10.85
C SER A 305 -9.39 3.78 -11.95
N ILE A 306 -9.55 5.07 -11.66
CA ILE A 306 -9.97 6.07 -12.66
C ILE A 306 -8.94 6.17 -13.79
N ARG A 307 -7.66 6.33 -13.45
CA ARG A 307 -6.58 6.44 -14.44
C ARG A 307 -6.54 5.21 -15.34
N ASN A 308 -6.58 4.02 -14.76
CA ASN A 308 -6.53 2.77 -15.53
C ASN A 308 -7.77 2.58 -16.41
N PHE A 309 -8.95 2.99 -15.93
CA PHE A 309 -10.17 3.01 -16.74
C PHE A 309 -10.01 3.93 -17.96
N LEU A 310 -9.58 5.18 -17.75
CA LEU A 310 -9.38 6.12 -18.86
C LEU A 310 -8.26 5.67 -19.82
N THR A 311 -7.21 5.00 -19.34
CA THR A 311 -6.22 4.35 -20.21
C THR A 311 -6.84 3.25 -21.06
N GLY A 312 -7.67 2.38 -20.47
CA GLY A 312 -8.30 1.25 -21.18
C GLY A 312 -9.26 1.70 -22.29
N GLU A 313 -9.93 2.83 -22.08
CA GLU A 313 -10.81 3.46 -23.06
C GLU A 313 -10.06 4.33 -24.10
N GLY A 314 -8.73 4.45 -24.01
CA GLY A 314 -7.93 5.26 -24.94
C GLY A 314 -8.01 6.77 -24.70
N TRP A 315 -8.59 7.22 -23.59
CA TRP A 315 -8.72 8.65 -23.27
C TRP A 315 -7.44 9.31 -22.76
N LEU A 316 -6.43 8.53 -22.38
CA LEU A 316 -5.13 9.03 -21.94
C LEU A 316 -4.06 8.77 -23.00
N SER A 317 -3.25 9.79 -23.28
CA SER A 317 -2.06 9.67 -24.12
C SER A 317 -0.84 9.44 -23.25
N TRP A 318 -0.20 8.27 -23.42
CA TRP A 318 1.04 7.90 -22.76
C TRP A 318 2.23 8.24 -23.67
N ALA A 319 3.17 9.03 -23.16
CA ALA A 319 4.46 9.28 -23.78
C ALA A 319 5.55 8.36 -23.21
N ASP A 320 5.39 7.95 -21.95
CA ASP A 320 6.28 7.05 -21.23
C ASP A 320 5.49 6.32 -20.13
N GLU A 321 5.42 5.00 -20.21
CA GLU A 321 4.76 4.15 -19.21
C GLU A 321 5.72 3.72 -18.09
N GLU A 322 7.02 3.96 -18.25
CA GLU A 322 8.00 3.53 -17.28
C GLU A 322 7.88 4.34 -15.99
N PHE A 323 7.57 3.64 -14.91
CA PHE A 323 7.59 4.18 -13.56
C PHE A 323 8.66 3.45 -12.75
N VAL A 324 9.63 4.21 -12.26
CA VAL A 324 10.70 3.71 -11.41
C VAL A 324 10.64 4.47 -10.09
N VAL A 325 10.49 3.75 -8.99
CA VAL A 325 10.58 4.36 -7.65
C VAL A 325 12.04 4.77 -7.44
N GLY A 326 12.27 5.98 -6.92
CA GLY A 326 13.62 6.41 -6.58
C GLY A 326 14.18 5.56 -5.45
N VAL A 327 15.39 5.05 -5.64
CA VAL A 327 16.06 4.12 -4.72
C VAL A 327 17.37 4.72 -4.22
N TYR A 328 17.78 4.33 -3.02
CA TYR A 328 19.13 4.61 -2.55
C TYR A 328 20.06 3.52 -3.10
N ALA A 329 21.11 3.93 -3.82
CA ALA A 329 22.17 3.02 -4.24
C ALA A 329 22.96 2.53 -3.01
N HIS A 330 23.72 1.45 -3.16
CA HIS A 330 24.54 0.87 -2.09
C HIS A 330 25.54 1.85 -1.46
N ASP A 331 25.93 2.90 -2.18
CA ASP A 331 26.82 3.96 -1.70
C ASP A 331 26.08 5.09 -0.94
N GLY A 332 24.78 4.94 -0.69
CA GLY A 332 23.94 5.91 -0.01
C GLY A 332 23.50 7.09 -0.88
N ARG A 333 23.86 7.14 -2.17
CA ARG A 333 23.34 8.17 -3.09
C ARG A 333 21.90 7.86 -3.47
N TYR A 334 21.05 8.88 -3.42
CA TYR A 334 19.68 8.77 -3.92
C TYR A 334 19.70 8.83 -5.45
N VAL A 335 19.23 7.76 -6.09
CA VAL A 335 18.92 7.74 -7.51
C VAL A 335 17.47 8.17 -7.65
N PRO A 336 17.20 9.33 -8.28
CA PRO A 336 15.84 9.81 -8.45
C PRO A 336 15.05 8.80 -9.26
N GLY A 337 13.80 8.59 -8.84
CA GLY A 337 12.86 7.77 -9.59
C GLY A 337 12.49 8.43 -10.91
N MET A 338 11.82 7.66 -11.77
CA MET A 338 11.22 8.16 -12.99
C MET A 338 9.71 8.10 -12.85
N ALA A 339 9.06 9.24 -13.07
CA ALA A 339 7.61 9.31 -13.11
C ALA A 339 7.14 9.05 -14.54
N ALA A 340 6.09 8.24 -14.68
CA ALA A 340 5.44 8.04 -15.97
C ALA A 340 4.94 9.38 -16.56
N LYS A 341 4.93 9.45 -17.88
CA LYS A 341 4.56 10.64 -18.65
C LYS A 341 3.30 10.34 -19.43
N TRP A 342 2.22 11.00 -19.03
CA TRP A 342 0.92 10.85 -19.64
C TRP A 342 0.13 12.14 -19.50
N LYS A 343 -0.89 12.32 -20.33
CA LYS A 343 -1.82 13.45 -20.30
C LYS A 343 -3.19 13.02 -20.82
N ALA A 344 -4.19 13.87 -20.72
CA ALA A 344 -5.44 13.67 -21.47
C ALA A 344 -5.15 13.60 -22.98
N GLY A 345 -5.78 12.66 -23.67
CA GLY A 345 -5.81 12.61 -25.13
C GLY A 345 -6.51 13.83 -25.71
N GLU A 346 -6.27 14.10 -27.00
CA GLU A 346 -6.80 15.29 -27.68
C GLU A 346 -8.34 15.33 -27.65
N GLU A 347 -8.99 14.18 -27.85
CA GLU A 347 -10.44 14.05 -27.80
C GLU A 347 -11.00 14.34 -26.40
N LEU A 348 -10.38 13.79 -25.34
CA LEU A 348 -10.81 14.05 -23.96
C LEU A 348 -10.61 15.52 -23.59
N MET A 349 -9.49 16.13 -24.00
CA MET A 349 -9.26 17.57 -23.81
C MET A 349 -10.34 18.41 -24.51
N ALA A 350 -10.70 18.07 -25.75
CA ALA A 350 -11.76 18.77 -26.47
C ALA A 350 -13.11 18.67 -25.75
N MET A 351 -13.45 17.49 -25.22
CA MET A 351 -14.68 17.30 -24.43
C MET A 351 -14.68 18.18 -23.17
N MET A 352 -13.55 18.24 -22.44
CA MET A 352 -13.42 19.10 -21.26
C MET A 352 -13.46 20.60 -21.60
N GLU A 353 -13.10 21.01 -22.82
CA GLU A 353 -13.22 22.39 -23.28
C GLU A 353 -14.66 22.74 -23.67
N THR A 354 -15.41 21.81 -24.28
CA THR A 354 -16.81 22.04 -24.67
C THR A 354 -17.74 22.23 -23.47
N VAL A 355 -17.36 21.69 -22.30
CA VAL A 355 -18.01 21.92 -21.02
C VAL A 355 -18.10 23.42 -20.69
N ASP A 356 -17.17 24.24 -21.19
CA ASP A 356 -17.12 25.68 -20.91
C ASP A 356 -18.20 26.47 -21.67
N VAL A 357 -18.75 25.92 -22.76
CA VAL A 357 -19.61 26.66 -23.70
C VAL A 357 -21.10 26.42 -23.44
N GLN A 358 -21.46 25.34 -22.73
CA GLN A 358 -22.82 25.17 -22.22
C GLN A 358 -23.03 26.05 -20.98
N GLU A 359 -22.83 27.36 -21.14
CA GLU A 359 -23.38 28.33 -20.22
C GLU A 359 -24.88 28.05 -20.10
N VAL A 360 -25.29 27.96 -18.84
CA VAL A 360 -26.67 27.84 -18.42
C VAL A 360 -27.45 28.93 -19.16
N VAL A 361 -28.12 28.54 -20.25
CA VAL A 361 -29.26 29.31 -20.76
C VAL A 361 -30.29 29.18 -19.64
N VAL A 362 -30.12 30.02 -18.61
CA VAL A 362 -31.10 30.22 -17.55
C VAL A 362 -32.33 30.61 -18.33
N GLY A 363 -33.30 29.71 -18.39
CA GLY A 363 -34.57 29.93 -19.03
C GLY A 363 -35.22 31.15 -18.38
N GLY A 364 -34.91 32.33 -18.90
CA GLY A 364 -35.81 33.46 -18.84
C GLY A 364 -37.03 33.02 -19.63
N ASP A 365 -38.17 32.98 -18.97
CA ASP A 365 -39.46 32.77 -19.62
C ASP A 365 -39.53 33.64 -20.89
N PRO A 366 -40.00 33.09 -22.03
CA PRO A 366 -40.08 33.84 -23.26
C PRO A 366 -41.11 34.97 -23.09
N VAL A 367 -40.63 36.19 -22.83
CA VAL A 367 -41.42 37.38 -23.05
C VAL A 367 -41.56 37.52 -24.56
N SER A 368 -42.78 37.24 -25.03
CA SER A 368 -43.20 37.46 -26.40
C SER A 368 -43.10 38.94 -26.74
N GLU A 369 -42.02 39.36 -27.39
CA GLU A 369 -41.97 40.66 -28.06
C GLU A 369 -41.58 40.52 -29.53
N VAL A 370 -42.34 41.27 -30.30
CA VAL A 370 -42.47 41.24 -31.74
C VAL A 370 -41.45 42.20 -32.35
N GLY A 371 -40.74 41.75 -33.37
CA GLY A 371 -40.33 42.61 -34.49
C GLY A 371 -38.84 42.83 -34.69
N GLY A 372 -38.47 42.95 -35.97
CA GLY A 372 -37.29 43.70 -36.41
C GLY A 372 -36.15 42.85 -36.96
N VAL A 373 -36.22 42.55 -38.26
CA VAL A 373 -35.08 42.09 -39.05
C VAL A 373 -34.29 43.33 -39.50
N GLU A 374 -33.02 43.47 -39.08
CA GLU A 374 -31.99 44.15 -39.87
C GLU A 374 -30.61 43.48 -39.65
N ALA A 375 -29.85 43.46 -40.75
CA ALA A 375 -28.56 42.82 -40.92
C ALA A 375 -27.38 43.77 -40.60
N VAL A 376 -26.15 43.30 -40.88
CA VAL A 376 -24.85 44.01 -40.89
C VAL A 376 -24.11 43.93 -39.53
N GLY A 377 -22.83 43.56 -39.42
CA GLY A 377 -21.79 43.30 -40.41
C GLY A 377 -20.48 42.87 -39.73
N ALA A 378 -19.48 42.61 -40.57
CA ALA A 378 -18.14 42.17 -40.23
C ALA A 378 -17.36 43.17 -39.35
N GLY A 379 -16.45 42.64 -38.51
CA GLY A 379 -15.44 43.41 -37.80
C GLY A 379 -14.28 42.51 -37.35
N GLN A 380 -13.11 42.75 -37.92
CA GLN A 380 -11.82 42.16 -37.56
C GLN A 380 -11.22 42.84 -36.31
N ASP A 381 -10.10 42.26 -35.87
CA ASP A 381 -8.99 42.82 -35.07
C ASP A 381 -9.13 42.79 -33.53
N LYS A 382 -8.20 42.07 -32.88
CA LYS A 382 -6.98 42.69 -32.34
C LYS A 382 -6.03 41.72 -31.63
N GLU A 383 -4.76 41.90 -31.95
CA GLU A 383 -3.57 41.52 -31.20
C GLU A 383 -3.56 42.09 -29.77
N ARG A 384 -2.96 41.34 -28.82
CA ARG A 384 -2.16 41.73 -27.62
C ARG A 384 -2.32 40.66 -26.53
N GLU A 385 -1.39 40.34 -25.64
CA GLU A 385 -0.02 40.79 -25.34
C GLU A 385 0.61 39.73 -24.40
N GLU A 386 1.94 39.74 -24.40
CA GLU A 386 2.91 39.28 -23.41
C GLU A 386 2.45 38.83 -22.00
N GLY A 387 3.07 37.74 -21.51
CA GLY A 387 2.88 37.25 -20.15
C GLY A 387 4.03 36.40 -19.60
N ARG A 388 5.21 37.04 -19.47
CA ARG A 388 6.36 36.75 -18.58
C ARG A 388 6.42 35.39 -17.84
N SER A 389 7.42 34.60 -18.22
CA SER A 389 8.01 33.51 -17.43
C SER A 389 8.79 34.06 -16.23
N ILE A 390 8.46 33.60 -15.01
CA ILE A 390 9.19 33.89 -13.77
C ILE A 390 10.11 32.71 -13.45
N LEU A 391 11.41 32.91 -13.69
CA LEU A 391 12.52 32.07 -13.24
C LEU A 391 12.75 32.27 -11.73
N TYR A 392 12.82 31.18 -10.96
CA TYR A 392 13.36 31.20 -9.60
C TYR A 392 14.83 30.78 -9.60
N GLY A 393 15.66 31.65 -9.03
CA GLY A 393 17.10 31.51 -8.91
C GLY A 393 17.56 30.75 -7.67
N ASN A 394 18.74 30.13 -7.83
CA ASN A 394 19.60 29.54 -6.82
C ASN A 394 20.08 30.56 -5.78
N ASN A 395 20.34 30.09 -4.56
CA ASN A 395 21.39 30.68 -3.72
C ASN A 395 22.13 29.59 -2.94
N GLN A 396 23.46 29.75 -2.99
CA GLN A 396 24.54 28.96 -2.40
C GLN A 396 24.97 29.59 -1.05
N ASP A 397 25.55 28.71 -0.22
CA ASP A 397 26.64 28.90 0.77
C ASP A 397 26.46 29.88 1.95
N ASP A 398 26.60 29.39 3.20
CA ASP A 398 27.85 29.40 4.00
C ASP A 398 27.59 29.05 5.51
N PRO A 399 28.59 28.84 6.40
CA PRO A 399 28.61 27.70 7.32
C PRO A 399 28.88 28.05 8.81
N HIS A 400 29.02 27.00 9.63
CA HIS A 400 29.67 26.91 10.96
C HIS A 400 29.12 27.72 12.14
N LEU A 401 28.93 27.03 13.27
CA LEU A 401 29.42 27.42 14.61
C LEU A 401 29.20 26.27 15.62
N ASP A 402 30.32 25.68 16.06
CA ASP A 402 30.45 24.76 17.21
C ASP A 402 30.48 25.54 18.53
N LEU A 403 29.91 24.98 19.62
CA LEU A 403 30.30 25.27 21.01
C LEU A 403 29.85 24.14 21.98
N PRO A 404 30.45 24.02 23.19
CA PRO A 404 30.93 22.76 23.76
C PRO A 404 30.09 22.16 24.90
N VAL A 405 30.40 20.89 25.20
CA VAL A 405 29.84 20.06 26.27
C VAL A 405 30.64 20.22 27.57
N THR A 406 29.96 20.30 28.71
CA THR A 406 30.53 20.18 30.06
C THR A 406 29.86 19.02 30.80
N GLU A 407 30.66 18.00 31.15
CA GLU A 407 30.27 16.87 32.02
C GLU A 407 30.54 17.20 33.49
N GLN A 408 29.69 16.71 34.39
CA GLN A 408 29.96 16.68 35.83
C GLN A 408 29.27 15.44 36.43
N ASP A 409 30.07 14.57 37.05
CA ASP A 409 29.64 13.35 37.75
C ASP A 409 29.61 13.55 39.27
N ASP A 410 28.72 12.82 39.95
CA ASP A 410 29.03 12.22 41.26
C ASP A 410 28.10 11.00 41.54
N PRO A 411 28.54 9.98 42.32
CA PRO A 411 27.96 8.65 42.31
C PRO A 411 27.17 8.26 43.59
N SER A 412 26.65 7.03 43.52
CA SER A 412 26.36 6.08 44.61
C SER A 412 24.90 5.93 45.05
N ILE A 413 24.42 4.67 45.00
CA ILE A 413 23.95 3.85 46.13
C ILE A 413 23.30 2.56 45.56
N ALA A 414 23.83 1.40 45.95
CA ALA A 414 23.22 0.08 45.74
C ALA A 414 22.16 -0.19 46.83
N PRO A 415 21.15 -1.06 46.62
CA PRO A 415 21.29 -2.41 47.22
C PRO A 415 20.51 -3.59 46.59
N THR A 416 21.11 -4.77 46.77
CA THR A 416 20.57 -6.04 47.31
C THR A 416 19.48 -6.85 46.57
N THR A 417 19.92 -8.05 46.22
CA THR A 417 19.23 -9.24 45.69
C THR A 417 18.28 -9.94 46.67
N ALA A 418 17.17 -10.49 46.15
CA ALA A 418 16.46 -11.63 46.73
C ALA A 418 16.15 -12.66 45.63
N ARG A 419 16.69 -13.89 45.81
CA ARG A 419 16.47 -15.05 44.94
C ARG A 419 15.16 -15.76 45.33
N SER A 420 14.33 -16.09 44.36
CA SER A 420 13.25 -17.07 44.50
C SER A 420 13.45 -18.18 43.46
N ALA A 421 13.47 -19.42 43.92
CA ALA A 421 13.73 -20.61 43.13
C ALA A 421 12.52 -20.96 42.27
N THR A 422 12.71 -20.96 40.95
CA THR A 422 11.79 -21.54 39.97
C THR A 422 12.40 -22.83 39.43
N SER A 423 11.63 -23.91 39.45
CA SER A 423 11.99 -25.19 38.85
C SER A 423 12.28 -24.99 37.36
N THR A 424 13.46 -25.40 36.92
CA THR A 424 13.90 -25.33 35.53
C THR A 424 13.07 -26.26 34.65
N PRO A 425 12.41 -25.77 33.58
CA PRO A 425 11.81 -26.63 32.57
C PRO A 425 12.92 -27.37 31.79
N ASP A 426 12.54 -28.52 31.23
CA ASP A 426 13.42 -29.41 30.45
C ASP A 426 14.03 -28.65 29.25
N LEU A 427 15.32 -28.31 29.37
CA LEU A 427 16.03 -27.48 28.38
C LEU A 427 16.22 -28.18 27.03
N GLY A 428 16.09 -29.51 26.95
CA GLY A 428 16.44 -30.27 25.75
C GLY A 428 15.50 -30.08 24.56
N GLN A 429 14.21 -29.81 24.79
CA GLN A 429 13.24 -29.61 23.70
C GLN A 429 13.28 -28.18 23.14
N SER A 430 13.66 -27.20 23.96
CA SER A 430 13.72 -25.80 23.54
C SER A 430 14.89 -25.50 22.59
N THR A 431 16.02 -26.19 22.70
CA THR A 431 17.20 -25.92 21.85
C THR A 431 16.99 -26.46 20.43
N LEU A 432 16.50 -27.70 20.29
CA LEU A 432 16.29 -28.34 18.99
C LEU A 432 15.34 -27.56 18.08
N PHE A 433 14.34 -26.89 18.69
CA PHE A 433 13.38 -26.10 17.93
C PHE A 433 13.90 -24.70 17.60
N GLN A 434 14.67 -24.06 18.48
CA GLN A 434 15.34 -22.81 18.12
C GLN A 434 16.34 -23.04 16.99
N ASP A 435 17.10 -24.14 17.04
CA ASP A 435 17.99 -24.56 15.96
C ASP A 435 17.22 -24.76 14.64
N LEU A 436 16.00 -25.33 14.71
CA LEU A 436 15.11 -25.48 13.56
C LEU A 436 14.68 -24.11 13.01
N LEU A 437 14.21 -23.20 13.86
CA LEU A 437 13.78 -21.86 13.44
C LEU A 437 14.94 -21.04 12.85
N ASP A 438 16.09 -21.08 13.49
CA ASP A 438 17.30 -20.40 13.06
C ASP A 438 17.77 -20.94 11.70
N SER A 439 17.65 -22.26 11.47
CA SER A 439 17.96 -22.88 10.18
C SER A 439 17.04 -22.42 9.03
N PHE A 440 15.88 -21.85 9.35
CA PHE A 440 14.93 -21.32 8.37
C PHE A 440 14.92 -19.79 8.29
N GLY A 441 15.85 -19.11 8.99
CA GLY A 441 15.87 -17.64 9.06
C GLY A 441 14.59 -17.04 9.61
N ILE A 442 13.88 -17.78 10.47
CA ILE A 442 12.61 -17.33 11.04
C ILE A 442 12.91 -16.41 12.21
N TRP A 443 12.60 -15.13 12.03
CA TRP A 443 12.61 -14.20 13.14
C TRP A 443 11.31 -14.34 13.93
N THR A 444 11.39 -15.02 15.08
CA THR A 444 10.33 -14.93 16.08
C THR A 444 10.56 -13.68 16.91
N PRO A 445 9.65 -12.69 16.93
CA PRO A 445 9.75 -11.59 17.87
C PRO A 445 9.84 -12.17 19.28
N LEU A 446 10.93 -11.87 19.99
CA LEU A 446 11.04 -12.23 21.40
C LEU A 446 9.76 -11.77 22.11
N PRO A 447 9.12 -12.62 22.94
CA PRO A 447 7.97 -12.18 23.70
C PRO A 447 8.39 -10.93 24.45
N LYS A 448 7.70 -9.81 24.18
CA LYS A 448 8.00 -8.52 24.81
C LYS A 448 8.19 -8.80 26.29
N PRO A 449 9.36 -8.45 26.90
CA PRO A 449 9.45 -8.52 28.34
C PRO A 449 8.27 -7.73 28.87
N ARG A 450 7.43 -8.37 29.69
CA ARG A 450 6.45 -7.65 30.49
C ARG A 450 7.32 -6.71 31.34
N PHE A 451 7.48 -5.47 30.91
CA PHE A 451 8.18 -4.44 31.66
C PHE A 451 7.34 -4.17 32.92
N ALA A 452 7.54 -5.01 33.94
CA ALA A 452 7.32 -4.62 35.32
C ALA A 452 8.38 -3.55 35.59
N GLY A 453 7.93 -2.31 35.76
CA GLY A 453 8.76 -1.13 35.67
C GLY A 453 9.94 -1.14 36.63
N TYR A 454 11.08 -0.62 36.16
CA TYR A 454 12.05 0.18 36.89
C TYR A 454 12.76 1.05 35.84
N SER A 455 12.62 2.37 35.95
CA SER A 455 13.61 3.28 36.55
C SER A 455 14.94 3.27 35.81
N THR A 456 15.17 4.32 35.02
CA THR A 456 16.44 4.64 34.37
C THR A 456 17.51 4.92 35.43
N GLY A 457 18.35 3.92 35.70
CA GLY A 457 19.57 4.05 36.48
C GLY A 457 20.79 3.75 35.60
N ASN A 458 21.72 4.70 35.56
CA ASN A 458 22.96 4.74 34.78
C ASN A 458 23.75 3.43 34.72
N TYR A 459 24.30 3.12 33.54
CA TYR A 459 25.55 2.35 33.41
C TYR A 459 26.54 3.10 32.51
N ARG A 460 27.61 3.58 33.15
CA ARG A 460 28.91 3.83 32.55
C ARG A 460 29.65 2.51 32.38
N MET A 461 30.35 2.36 31.26
CA MET A 461 31.56 1.55 31.19
C MET A 461 32.66 2.45 30.61
N ALA A 462 33.71 2.66 31.41
CA ALA A 462 34.95 3.30 31.02
C ALA A 462 35.78 2.38 30.12
N ALA A 463 36.76 2.98 29.42
CA ALA A 463 37.73 2.35 28.54
C ALA A 463 38.62 1.31 29.23
#